data_AF-A0A7K3X9S6-F1
#
_entry.id   AF-A0A7K3X9S6-F1
#
_cell.length_a   1.000
_cell.length_b   1.000
_cell.length_c   1.000
_cell.angle_alpha   90.00
_cell.angle_beta   90.00
_cell.angle_gamma   90.00
#
_symmetry.space_group_name_H-M   'P 1'
#
loop_
_entity.id
_entity.type
_entity.pdbx_description
1 polymer ?
#
loop_
_entity_poly.entity_id
_entity_poly.type
_entity_poly.pdbx_seq_one_letter_code
_entity_poly.pdbx_strand_id
1 'polypeptide(L)'
;MTVLAPRVRRRPSVAGRALPLLLVLALLAPLGLLFTQTDRHTGDDRDLAARERLGVRYLRALGPLTDALVEAQSTAVAGRPVSRVALSAAVEEVARLDSADGDELRSHERWAGLRAKLEALPDRGLTDPGAAYQAYGEVTDLLLALYRKVRESSGLIRDPQADSFFLQDAIGGDLPTAMVIAGRLADLSRLAPGQPAAERAKTGAELAELRVAALGPATDLVADLRSAVDNSESTDLGANVLTPLDTYQRSVEAFGAYSAPDAGTPAPDPARLTAAGSTAQAAAKQLRTVILDQLDALLRARLDRLDRDRRLAVGAVGAAALLLVVLAGTQLAALRRAGREAAAEEPPTLPEPAPPGQAPAPRNGQLEPVGTGRGGEPDRWRPFDAAR
;
A
#
# COMPACT_ATOMS: atom_id res chain seq x y z
N MET A 1 34.92 76.46 -29.91
CA MET A 1 34.23 76.29 -28.62
C MET A 1 33.43 75.00 -28.68
N THR A 2 33.93 73.93 -28.07
CA THR A 2 33.28 72.61 -28.02
C THR A 2 32.74 72.39 -26.62
N VAL A 3 31.41 72.33 -26.49
CA VAL A 3 30.70 72.14 -25.23
C VAL A 3 30.77 70.66 -24.84
N LEU A 4 31.39 70.35 -23.70
CA LEU A 4 31.40 69.01 -23.12
C LEU A 4 30.00 68.64 -22.61
N ALA A 5 29.43 67.58 -23.16
CA ALA A 5 28.13 67.04 -22.73
C ALA A 5 28.21 66.50 -21.28
N PRO A 6 27.17 66.69 -20.45
CA PRO A 6 27.15 66.22 -19.07
C PRO A 6 26.98 64.70 -19.02
N ARG A 7 27.96 63.99 -18.44
CA ARG A 7 27.82 62.56 -18.13
C ARG A 7 26.83 62.40 -16.97
N VAL A 8 25.62 61.94 -17.29
CA VAL A 8 24.60 61.56 -16.30
C VAL A 8 25.10 60.34 -15.52
N ARG A 9 25.49 60.54 -14.26
CA ARG A 9 25.76 59.43 -13.31
C ARG A 9 24.45 58.69 -13.02
N ARG A 10 24.28 57.50 -13.61
CA ARG A 10 23.24 56.56 -13.19
C ARG A 10 23.62 56.02 -11.80
N ARG A 11 22.92 56.47 -10.75
CA ARG A 11 22.96 55.82 -9.44
C ARG A 11 22.49 54.36 -9.59
N PRO A 12 23.25 53.35 -9.13
CA PRO A 12 22.75 51.98 -9.10
C PRO A 12 21.60 51.92 -8.09
N SER A 13 20.40 51.59 -8.56
CA SER A 13 19.20 51.51 -7.72
C SER A 13 19.29 50.30 -6.79
N VAL A 14 19.03 50.52 -5.49
CA VAL A 14 18.99 49.48 -4.45
C VAL A 14 17.99 48.36 -4.80
N ALA A 15 16.95 48.69 -5.59
CA ALA A 15 15.96 47.75 -6.12
C ALA A 15 16.57 46.61 -6.97
N GLY A 16 17.70 46.84 -7.65
CA GLY A 16 18.37 45.78 -8.42
C GLY A 16 19.04 44.70 -7.56
N ARG A 17 19.25 44.96 -6.25
CA ARG A 17 19.98 44.04 -5.35
C ARG A 17 19.07 43.11 -4.53
N ALA A 18 17.82 43.50 -4.28
CA ALA A 18 16.84 42.68 -3.55
C ALA A 18 16.12 41.66 -4.46
N LEU A 19 16.05 41.94 -5.76
CA LEU A 19 15.39 41.11 -6.76
C LEU A 19 15.88 39.65 -6.80
N PRO A 20 17.20 39.33 -6.84
CA PRO A 20 17.65 37.94 -6.88
C PRO A 20 17.34 37.16 -5.60
N LEU A 21 17.38 37.81 -4.42
CA LEU A 21 17.00 37.16 -3.16
C LEU A 21 15.49 36.90 -3.10
N LEU A 22 14.67 37.85 -3.56
CA LEU A 22 13.22 37.65 -3.69
C LEU A 22 12.89 36.53 -4.68
N LEU A 23 13.61 36.41 -5.80
CA LEU A 23 13.43 35.32 -6.76
C LEU A 23 13.80 33.96 -6.15
N VAL A 24 14.90 33.87 -5.41
CA VAL A 24 15.27 32.64 -4.67
C VAL A 24 14.19 32.26 -3.66
N LEU A 25 13.70 33.23 -2.88
CA LEU A 25 12.64 33.00 -1.90
C LEU A 25 11.31 32.59 -2.57
N ALA A 26 10.98 33.24 -3.69
CA ALA A 26 9.79 32.95 -4.48
C ALA A 26 9.84 31.57 -5.13
N LEU A 27 11.03 31.05 -5.45
CA LEU A 27 11.22 29.69 -5.95
C LEU A 27 11.19 28.63 -4.83
N LEU A 28 11.69 28.99 -3.63
CA LEU A 28 11.68 28.12 -2.45
C LEU A 28 10.27 27.84 -1.94
N ALA A 29 9.38 28.83 -1.98
CA ALA A 29 8.01 28.69 -1.48
C ALA A 29 7.21 27.55 -2.16
N PRO A 30 7.07 27.50 -3.50
CA PRO A 30 6.35 26.42 -4.17
C PRO A 30 7.07 25.07 -4.05
N LEU A 31 8.40 25.05 -4.01
CA LEU A 31 9.17 23.81 -3.80
C LEU A 31 8.95 23.24 -2.40
N GLY A 32 8.97 24.09 -1.38
CA GLY A 32 8.67 23.72 0.00
C GLY A 32 7.23 23.23 0.14
N LEU A 33 6.27 23.90 -0.49
CA LEU A 33 4.87 23.46 -0.50
C LEU A 33 4.72 22.07 -1.15
N LEU A 34 5.27 21.88 -2.35
CA LEU A 34 5.24 20.61 -3.07
C LEU A 34 5.85 19.49 -2.23
N PHE A 35 7.00 19.74 -1.60
CA PHE A 35 7.65 18.78 -0.72
C PHE A 35 6.77 18.42 0.49
N THR A 36 6.17 19.39 1.16
CA THR A 36 5.29 19.11 2.30
C THR A 36 4.04 18.33 1.90
N GLN A 37 3.51 18.53 0.69
CA GLN A 37 2.40 17.75 0.17
C GLN A 37 2.84 16.31 -0.13
N THR A 38 3.96 16.14 -0.83
CA THR A 38 4.51 14.81 -1.12
C THR A 38 4.88 14.04 0.14
N ASP A 39 5.56 14.65 1.12
CA ASP A 39 5.93 13.98 2.38
C ASP A 39 4.69 13.55 3.18
N ARG A 40 3.61 14.34 3.17
CA ARG A 40 2.34 13.95 3.79
C ARG A 40 1.69 12.77 3.07
N HIS A 41 1.57 12.83 1.75
CA HIS A 41 0.97 11.73 0.97
C HIS A 41 1.76 10.42 1.11
N THR A 42 3.09 10.48 0.99
CA THR A 42 3.95 9.31 1.21
C THR A 42 3.88 8.82 2.67
N GLY A 43 3.72 9.72 3.63
CA GLY A 43 3.50 9.38 5.03
C GLY A 43 2.19 8.62 5.24
N ASP A 44 1.08 9.14 4.72
CA ASP A 44 -0.24 8.52 4.81
C ASP A 44 -0.27 7.14 4.14
N ASP A 45 0.35 7.01 2.96
CA ASP A 45 0.47 5.74 2.25
C ASP A 45 1.31 4.70 3.01
N ARG A 46 2.37 5.16 3.69
CA ARG A 46 3.21 4.31 4.53
C ARG A 46 2.45 3.82 5.76
N ASP A 47 1.71 4.71 6.43
CA ASP A 47 0.93 4.37 7.61
C ASP A 47 -0.22 3.41 7.25
N LEU A 48 -0.84 3.60 6.08
CA LEU A 48 -1.80 2.65 5.52
C LEU A 48 -1.16 1.27 5.28
N ALA A 49 -0.03 1.20 4.56
CA ALA A 49 0.65 -0.07 4.30
C ALA A 49 1.13 -0.77 5.59
N ALA A 50 1.50 0.00 6.62
CA ALA A 50 1.82 -0.55 7.94
C ALA A 50 0.59 -1.18 8.62
N ARG A 51 -0.57 -0.51 8.58
CA ARG A 51 -1.85 -1.05 9.08
C ARG A 51 -2.31 -2.27 8.30
N GLU A 52 -2.17 -2.27 6.98
CA GLU A 52 -2.51 -3.41 6.12
C GLU A 52 -1.73 -4.67 6.56
N ARG A 53 -0.43 -4.52 6.90
CA ARG A 53 0.38 -5.63 7.43
C ARG A 53 -0.08 -6.12 8.81
N LEU A 54 -0.57 -5.23 9.67
CA LEU A 54 -1.21 -5.64 10.92
C LEU A 54 -2.48 -6.45 10.63
N GLY A 55 -3.28 -6.02 9.65
CA GLY A 55 -4.42 -6.77 9.14
C GLY A 55 -4.03 -8.18 8.70
N VAL A 56 -3.02 -8.32 7.83
CA VAL A 56 -2.51 -9.62 7.36
C VAL A 56 -2.04 -10.49 8.52
N ARG A 57 -1.33 -9.92 9.51
CA ARG A 57 -0.91 -10.63 10.72
C ARG A 57 -2.10 -11.19 11.49
N TYR A 58 -3.15 -10.39 11.66
CA TYR A 58 -4.37 -10.80 12.36
C TYR A 58 -5.12 -11.88 11.56
N LEU A 59 -5.29 -11.71 10.25
CA LEU A 59 -5.92 -12.71 9.37
C LEU A 59 -5.19 -14.06 9.40
N ARG A 60 -3.85 -14.04 9.51
CA ARG A 60 -3.04 -15.25 9.65
C ARG A 60 -3.39 -16.04 10.91
N ALA A 61 -3.68 -15.36 12.03
CA ALA A 61 -4.08 -16.02 13.27
C ALA A 61 -5.54 -16.49 13.28
N LEU A 62 -6.41 -15.83 12.51
CA LEU A 62 -7.80 -16.30 12.33
C LEU A 62 -7.89 -17.62 11.55
N GLY A 63 -6.88 -17.95 10.73
CA GLY A 63 -6.85 -19.18 9.96
C GLY A 63 -6.95 -20.45 10.81
N PRO A 64 -6.02 -20.68 11.76
CA PRO A 64 -6.10 -21.81 12.69
C PRO A 64 -7.39 -21.84 13.52
N LEU A 65 -7.94 -20.68 13.90
CA LEU A 65 -9.22 -20.59 14.61
C LEU A 65 -10.38 -21.07 13.72
N THR A 66 -10.40 -20.67 12.45
CA THR A 66 -11.36 -21.16 11.44
C THR A 66 -11.28 -22.67 11.30
N ASP A 67 -10.06 -23.22 11.14
CA ASP A 67 -9.85 -24.66 10.99
C ASP A 67 -10.38 -25.43 12.21
N ALA A 68 -10.03 -24.97 13.41
CA ALA A 68 -10.43 -25.60 14.66
C ALA A 68 -11.93 -25.52 14.90
N LEU A 69 -12.58 -24.42 14.51
CA LEU A 69 -14.03 -24.26 14.67
C LEU A 69 -14.84 -25.13 13.73
N VAL A 70 -14.44 -25.20 12.46
CA VAL A 70 -15.11 -26.08 11.48
C VAL A 70 -14.98 -27.54 11.91
N GLU A 71 -13.78 -27.96 12.34
CA GLU A 71 -13.58 -29.34 12.85
C GLU A 71 -14.37 -29.61 14.14
N ALA A 72 -14.40 -28.65 15.07
CA ALA A 72 -15.15 -28.76 16.32
C ALA A 72 -16.66 -28.89 16.05
N GLN A 73 -17.20 -28.08 15.13
CA GLN A 73 -18.58 -28.17 14.69
C GLN A 73 -18.87 -29.55 14.11
N SER A 74 -18.09 -30.00 13.12
CA SER A 74 -18.35 -31.27 12.45
C SER A 74 -18.24 -32.47 13.39
N THR A 75 -17.31 -32.42 14.33
CA THR A 75 -17.17 -33.45 15.38
C THR A 75 -18.35 -33.43 16.35
N ALA A 76 -18.84 -32.26 16.76
CA ALA A 76 -20.01 -32.14 17.63
C ALA A 76 -21.30 -32.61 16.93
N VAL A 77 -21.50 -32.24 15.66
CA VAL A 77 -22.64 -32.69 14.84
C VAL A 77 -22.60 -34.21 14.60
N ALA A 78 -21.40 -34.80 14.51
CA ALA A 78 -21.24 -36.25 14.48
C ALA A 78 -21.50 -36.94 15.84
N GLY A 79 -21.89 -36.20 16.89
CA GLY A 79 -22.13 -36.74 18.23
C GLY A 79 -20.86 -37.22 18.94
N ARG A 80 -19.68 -36.77 18.50
CA ARG A 80 -18.38 -37.16 19.06
C ARG A 80 -17.88 -36.09 20.04
N PRO A 81 -17.08 -36.47 21.05
CA PRO A 81 -16.48 -35.49 21.96
C PRO A 81 -15.50 -34.58 21.19
N VAL A 82 -15.65 -33.28 21.38
CA VAL A 82 -14.78 -32.26 20.77
C VAL A 82 -13.51 -32.08 21.61
N SER A 83 -12.35 -32.24 20.99
CA SER A 83 -11.07 -31.86 21.61
C SER A 83 -10.89 -30.35 21.56
N ARG A 84 -10.75 -29.70 22.73
CA ARG A 84 -10.58 -28.24 22.82
C ARG A 84 -9.13 -27.77 22.66
N VAL A 85 -8.15 -28.67 22.64
CA VAL A 85 -6.72 -28.29 22.67
C VAL A 85 -6.34 -27.34 21.52
N ALA A 86 -6.68 -27.70 20.29
CA ALA A 86 -6.38 -26.88 19.11
C ALA A 86 -7.19 -25.57 19.09
N LEU A 87 -8.46 -25.63 19.51
CA LEU A 87 -9.34 -24.47 19.57
C LEU A 87 -8.87 -23.46 20.62
N SER A 88 -8.54 -23.91 21.84
CA SER A 88 -8.01 -23.07 22.91
C SER A 88 -6.71 -22.40 22.50
N ALA A 89 -5.77 -23.14 21.90
CA ALA A 89 -4.51 -22.57 21.43
C ALA A 89 -4.74 -21.50 20.35
N ALA A 90 -5.68 -21.71 19.42
CA ALA A 90 -6.01 -20.72 18.41
C ALA A 90 -6.69 -19.47 19.01
N VAL A 91 -7.57 -19.66 19.99
CA VAL A 91 -8.23 -18.55 20.72
C VAL A 91 -7.22 -17.72 21.49
N GLU A 92 -6.25 -18.35 22.15
CA GLU A 92 -5.18 -17.67 22.87
C GLU A 92 -4.28 -16.85 21.94
N GLU A 93 -3.94 -17.39 20.77
CA GLU A 93 -3.14 -16.68 19.77
C GLU A 93 -3.86 -15.45 19.22
N VAL A 94 -5.16 -15.56 18.91
CA VAL A 94 -5.96 -14.40 18.50
C VAL A 94 -6.10 -13.40 19.64
N ALA A 95 -6.30 -13.85 20.88
CA ALA A 95 -6.36 -12.96 22.05
C ALA A 95 -5.06 -12.17 22.25
N ARG A 96 -3.91 -12.82 22.04
CA ARG A 96 -2.58 -12.19 22.14
C ARG A 96 -2.41 -11.11 21.08
N LEU A 97 -2.84 -11.36 19.84
CA LEU A 97 -2.78 -10.36 18.78
C LEU A 97 -3.80 -9.25 18.97
N ASP A 98 -5.03 -9.56 19.39
CA ASP A 98 -6.04 -8.56 19.68
C ASP A 98 -5.58 -7.63 20.80
N SER A 99 -4.92 -8.15 21.83
CA SER A 99 -4.33 -7.31 22.89
C SER A 99 -3.20 -6.39 22.39
N ALA A 100 -2.49 -6.77 21.32
CA ALA A 100 -1.37 -6.02 20.79
C ALA A 100 -1.77 -5.00 19.71
N ASP A 101 -2.72 -5.37 18.85
CA ASP A 101 -3.07 -4.64 17.62
C ASP A 101 -4.53 -4.18 17.59
N GLY A 102 -5.34 -4.59 18.56
CA GLY A 102 -6.80 -4.44 18.51
C GLY A 102 -7.28 -3.01 18.60
N ASP A 103 -6.50 -2.09 19.18
CA ASP A 103 -6.78 -0.66 19.18
C ASP A 103 -6.62 -0.08 17.77
N GLU A 104 -5.50 -0.37 17.09
CA GLU A 104 -5.22 0.10 15.73
C GLU A 104 -6.22 -0.50 14.73
N LEU A 105 -6.57 -1.77 14.90
CA LEU A 105 -7.53 -2.50 14.06
C LEU A 105 -8.98 -2.35 14.52
N ARG A 106 -9.25 -1.66 15.63
CA ARG A 106 -10.59 -1.51 16.23
C ARG A 106 -11.35 -2.85 16.31
N SER A 107 -10.66 -3.93 16.64
CA SER A 107 -11.19 -5.31 16.60
C SER A 107 -11.73 -5.79 17.95
N HIS A 108 -11.33 -5.16 19.06
CA HIS A 108 -11.64 -5.59 20.42
C HIS A 108 -13.11 -5.98 20.65
N GLU A 109 -14.06 -5.17 20.22
CA GLU A 109 -15.49 -5.45 20.43
C GLU A 109 -15.94 -6.73 19.72
N ARG A 110 -15.54 -6.90 18.45
CA ARG A 110 -15.89 -8.09 17.65
C ARG A 110 -15.21 -9.34 18.19
N TRP A 111 -13.95 -9.21 18.59
CA TRP A 111 -13.22 -10.31 19.22
C TRP A 111 -13.85 -10.72 20.56
N ALA A 112 -14.17 -9.76 21.43
CA ALA A 112 -14.80 -10.03 22.73
C ALA A 112 -16.14 -10.74 22.57
N GLY A 113 -16.97 -10.32 21.61
CA GLY A 113 -18.24 -10.98 21.29
C GLY A 113 -18.06 -12.43 20.81
N LEU A 114 -17.11 -12.66 19.89
CA LEU A 114 -16.76 -14.00 19.42
C LEU A 114 -16.26 -14.90 20.56
N ARG A 115 -15.34 -14.37 21.38
CA ARG A 115 -14.77 -15.07 22.53
C ARG A 115 -15.83 -15.46 23.56
N ALA A 116 -16.73 -14.54 23.91
CA ALA A 116 -17.81 -14.82 24.86
C ALA A 116 -18.72 -15.96 24.36
N LYS A 117 -19.01 -16.00 23.05
CA LYS A 117 -19.80 -17.08 22.45
C LYS A 117 -19.06 -18.42 22.44
N LEU A 118 -17.74 -18.42 22.21
CA LEU A 118 -16.89 -19.61 22.32
C LEU A 118 -16.86 -20.16 23.75
N GLU A 119 -16.71 -19.29 24.74
CA GLU A 119 -16.70 -19.65 26.16
C GLU A 119 -18.07 -20.16 26.65
N ALA A 120 -19.16 -19.72 26.02
CA ALA A 120 -20.51 -20.20 26.29
C ALA A 120 -20.80 -21.61 25.74
N LEU A 121 -19.95 -22.16 24.87
CA LEU A 121 -20.12 -23.53 24.36
C LEU A 121 -19.85 -24.54 25.48
N PRO A 122 -20.74 -25.52 25.74
CA PRO A 122 -20.59 -26.47 26.84
C PRO A 122 -19.32 -27.34 26.75
N ASP A 123 -18.60 -27.50 27.87
CA ASP A 123 -17.36 -28.30 27.92
C ASP A 123 -17.56 -29.77 27.53
N ARG A 124 -18.70 -30.34 27.92
CA ARG A 124 -19.06 -31.73 27.61
C ARG A 124 -19.57 -31.91 26.17
N GLY A 125 -19.60 -30.84 25.38
CA GLY A 125 -20.25 -30.80 24.07
C GLY A 125 -21.78 -30.71 24.18
N LEU A 126 -22.42 -30.37 23.08
CA LEU A 126 -23.87 -30.41 22.96
C LEU A 126 -24.29 -31.85 22.61
N THR A 127 -25.23 -32.42 23.38
CA THR A 127 -25.71 -33.80 23.18
C THR A 127 -26.70 -33.91 22.03
N ASP A 128 -27.32 -32.81 21.63
CA ASP A 128 -28.18 -32.72 20.47
C ASP A 128 -27.38 -32.21 19.25
N PRO A 129 -27.21 -33.02 18.19
CA PRO A 129 -26.54 -32.62 16.95
C PRO A 129 -27.15 -31.39 16.27
N GLY A 130 -28.47 -31.21 16.37
CA GLY A 130 -29.16 -30.04 15.82
C GLY A 130 -28.78 -28.75 16.54
N ALA A 131 -28.83 -28.77 17.89
CA ALA A 131 -28.35 -27.68 18.72
C ALA A 131 -26.85 -27.40 18.51
N ALA A 132 -26.03 -28.45 18.31
CA ALA A 132 -24.60 -28.29 18.00
C ALA A 132 -24.38 -27.51 16.70
N TYR A 133 -25.09 -27.89 15.63
CA TYR A 133 -25.05 -27.20 14.35
C TYR A 133 -25.40 -25.71 14.47
N GLN A 134 -26.46 -25.38 15.20
CA GLN A 134 -26.88 -23.99 15.40
C GLN A 134 -25.87 -23.18 16.23
N ALA A 135 -25.42 -23.71 17.37
CA ALA A 135 -24.53 -23.00 18.28
C ALA A 135 -23.17 -22.68 17.64
N TYR A 136 -22.56 -23.65 16.95
CA TYR A 136 -21.32 -23.41 16.21
C TYR A 136 -21.56 -22.51 14.99
N GLY A 137 -22.73 -22.62 14.34
CA GLY A 137 -23.14 -21.70 13.29
C GLY A 137 -23.06 -20.24 13.73
N GLU A 138 -23.67 -19.89 14.86
CA GLU A 138 -23.59 -18.51 15.39
C GLU A 138 -22.14 -18.05 15.62
N VAL A 139 -21.28 -18.95 16.12
CA VAL A 139 -19.86 -18.65 16.38
C VAL A 139 -19.11 -18.41 15.08
N THR A 140 -19.30 -19.23 14.04
CA THR A 140 -18.62 -19.04 12.76
C THR A 140 -19.13 -17.81 12.01
N ASP A 141 -20.39 -17.39 12.19
CA ASP A 141 -20.87 -16.12 11.64
C ASP A 141 -20.16 -14.92 12.28
N LEU A 142 -19.95 -14.96 13.61
CA LEU A 142 -19.17 -13.93 14.31
C LEU A 142 -17.70 -13.93 13.89
N LEU A 143 -17.13 -15.10 13.60
CA LEU A 143 -15.78 -15.21 13.05
C LEU A 143 -15.68 -14.53 11.67
N LEU A 144 -16.61 -14.80 10.75
CA LEU A 144 -16.63 -14.14 9.44
C LEU A 144 -16.86 -12.62 9.56
N ALA A 145 -17.64 -12.18 10.53
CA ALA A 145 -17.79 -10.76 10.85
C ALA A 145 -16.48 -10.13 11.37
N LEU A 146 -15.68 -10.87 12.13
CA LEU A 146 -14.36 -10.42 12.58
C LEU A 146 -13.37 -10.31 11.41
N TYR A 147 -13.34 -11.30 10.50
CA TYR A 147 -12.58 -11.21 9.25
C TYR A 147 -12.88 -9.91 8.48
N ARG A 148 -14.16 -9.64 8.25
CA ARG A 148 -14.61 -8.42 7.59
C ARG A 148 -14.15 -7.17 8.33
N LYS A 149 -14.32 -7.13 9.65
CA LYS A 149 -13.93 -5.98 10.47
C LYS A 149 -12.44 -5.67 10.35
N VAL A 150 -11.58 -6.69 10.41
CA VAL A 150 -10.13 -6.54 10.29
C VAL A 150 -9.74 -6.02 8.91
N ARG A 151 -10.38 -6.51 7.84
CA ARG A 151 -10.13 -6.00 6.47
C ARG A 151 -10.52 -4.53 6.30
N GLU A 152 -11.66 -4.15 6.87
CA GLU A 152 -12.17 -2.77 6.80
C GLU A 152 -11.27 -1.81 7.58
N SER A 153 -10.85 -2.18 8.80
CA SER A 153 -10.09 -1.29 9.69
C SER A 153 -8.61 -1.20 9.33
N SER A 154 -8.01 -2.28 8.83
CA SER A 154 -6.63 -2.27 8.33
C SER A 154 -6.47 -1.51 7.02
N GLY A 155 -7.57 -1.31 6.27
CA GLY A 155 -7.55 -0.69 4.95
C GLY A 155 -7.37 -1.66 3.79
N LEU A 156 -7.15 -2.96 4.06
CA LEU A 156 -6.97 -4.01 3.04
C LEU A 156 -8.06 -3.99 1.95
N ILE A 157 -9.33 -3.78 2.34
CA ILE A 157 -10.45 -3.75 1.37
C ILE A 157 -10.37 -2.57 0.38
N ARG A 158 -9.49 -1.59 0.62
CA ARG A 158 -9.31 -0.39 -0.20
C ARG A 158 -7.90 -0.28 -0.77
N ASP A 159 -7.15 -1.38 -0.81
CA ASP A 159 -5.79 -1.34 -1.34
C ASP A 159 -5.83 -0.87 -2.81
N PRO A 160 -5.12 0.22 -3.15
CA PRO A 160 -5.08 0.73 -4.52
C PRO A 160 -4.32 -0.18 -5.50
N GLN A 161 -3.50 -1.12 -5.02
CA GLN A 161 -2.78 -2.04 -5.89
C GLN A 161 -3.65 -3.25 -6.23
N ALA A 162 -3.84 -3.50 -7.53
CA ALA A 162 -4.76 -4.51 -8.01
C ALA A 162 -4.40 -5.93 -7.53
N ASP A 163 -3.12 -6.29 -7.51
CA ASP A 163 -2.67 -7.62 -7.09
C ASP A 163 -2.96 -7.89 -5.61
N SER A 164 -2.54 -7.00 -4.70
CA SER A 164 -2.84 -7.13 -3.27
C SER A 164 -4.33 -6.98 -2.96
N PHE A 165 -5.08 -6.18 -3.72
CA PHE A 165 -6.54 -6.09 -3.63
C PHE A 165 -7.22 -7.45 -3.85
N PHE A 166 -6.83 -8.20 -4.89
CA PHE A 166 -7.40 -9.52 -5.13
C PHE A 166 -6.91 -10.55 -4.09
N LEU A 167 -5.64 -10.50 -3.68
CA LEU A 167 -5.13 -11.42 -2.64
C LEU A 167 -5.84 -11.23 -1.29
N GLN A 168 -6.16 -9.99 -0.91
CA GLN A 168 -6.85 -9.73 0.36
C GLN A 168 -8.32 -10.14 0.33
N ASP A 169 -9.00 -10.04 -0.82
CA ASP A 169 -10.39 -10.47 -0.95
C ASP A 169 -10.47 -11.99 -0.89
N ALA A 170 -9.59 -12.66 -1.63
CA ALA A 170 -9.41 -14.10 -1.55
C ALA A 170 -9.17 -14.59 -0.11
N ILE A 171 -8.20 -14.01 0.60
CA ILE A 171 -7.76 -14.54 1.91
C ILE A 171 -8.66 -14.15 3.08
N GLY A 172 -9.29 -12.99 2.97
CA GLY A 172 -10.03 -12.38 4.07
C GLY A 172 -11.55 -12.42 3.88
N GLY A 173 -12.04 -12.66 2.67
CA GLY A 173 -13.45 -12.81 2.34
C GLY A 173 -13.77 -14.24 1.93
N ASP A 174 -13.24 -14.64 0.78
CA ASP A 174 -13.74 -15.81 0.06
C ASP A 174 -13.32 -17.13 0.69
N LEU A 175 -12.02 -17.29 1.00
CA LEU A 175 -11.51 -18.52 1.59
C LEU A 175 -12.17 -18.87 2.93
N PRO A 176 -12.22 -17.97 3.94
CA PRO A 176 -12.85 -18.32 5.21
C PRO A 176 -14.36 -18.58 5.04
N THR A 177 -15.04 -17.84 4.15
CA THR A 177 -16.46 -18.05 3.87
C THR A 177 -16.71 -19.41 3.22
N ALA A 178 -15.94 -19.78 2.20
CA ALA A 178 -16.01 -21.08 1.54
C ALA A 178 -15.78 -22.22 2.54
N MET A 179 -14.77 -22.11 3.41
CA MET A 179 -14.46 -23.13 4.41
C MET A 179 -15.60 -23.33 5.43
N VAL A 180 -16.15 -22.24 5.96
CA VAL A 180 -17.25 -22.28 6.94
C VAL A 180 -18.51 -22.88 6.31
N ILE A 181 -18.91 -22.41 5.12
CA ILE A 181 -20.15 -22.85 4.48
C ILE A 181 -20.02 -24.29 3.96
N ALA A 182 -18.85 -24.70 3.45
CA ALA A 182 -18.60 -26.08 3.07
C ALA A 182 -18.71 -27.05 4.27
N GLY A 183 -18.19 -26.66 5.43
CA GLY A 183 -18.36 -27.42 6.68
C GLY A 183 -19.83 -27.54 7.08
N ARG A 184 -20.58 -26.43 7.05
CA ARG A 184 -22.04 -26.44 7.32
C ARG A 184 -22.81 -27.33 6.36
N LEU A 185 -22.46 -27.33 5.06
CA LEU A 185 -23.09 -28.20 4.07
C LEU A 185 -22.85 -29.68 4.39
N ALA A 186 -21.62 -30.06 4.75
CA ALA A 186 -21.28 -31.43 5.15
C ALA A 186 -21.97 -31.85 6.46
N ASP A 187 -22.18 -30.92 7.38
CA ASP A 187 -22.87 -31.18 8.65
C ASP A 187 -24.37 -31.29 8.47
N LEU A 188 -25.00 -30.41 7.68
CA LEU A 188 -26.42 -30.49 7.39
C LEU A 188 -26.76 -31.77 6.60
N SER A 189 -25.89 -32.20 5.69
CA SER A 189 -26.11 -33.46 4.96
C SER A 189 -26.08 -34.67 5.88
N ARG A 190 -25.28 -34.63 6.96
CA ARG A 190 -25.26 -35.66 8.00
C ARG A 190 -26.53 -35.68 8.83
N LEU A 191 -27.12 -34.53 9.10
CA LEU A 191 -28.36 -34.40 9.86
C LEU A 191 -29.61 -34.79 9.04
N ALA A 192 -29.58 -34.57 7.72
CA ALA A 192 -30.74 -34.73 6.85
C ALA A 192 -31.45 -36.11 6.93
N PRO A 193 -30.75 -37.27 7.02
CA PRO A 193 -31.41 -38.57 7.14
C PRO A 193 -32.24 -38.74 8.42
N GLY A 194 -31.89 -38.02 9.49
CA GLY A 194 -32.60 -38.06 10.77
C GLY A 194 -33.86 -37.20 10.81
N GLN A 195 -34.12 -36.39 9.78
CA GLN A 195 -35.20 -35.42 9.81
C GLN A 195 -36.59 -36.05 9.60
N PRO A 196 -37.63 -35.54 10.29
CA PRO A 196 -39.01 -35.96 10.07
C PRO A 196 -39.45 -35.81 8.61
N ALA A 197 -40.36 -36.67 8.16
CA ALA A 197 -40.86 -36.66 6.78
C ALA A 197 -41.42 -35.29 6.34
N ALA A 198 -42.06 -34.57 7.26
CA ALA A 198 -42.61 -33.24 7.01
C ALA A 198 -41.52 -32.17 6.76
N GLU A 199 -40.30 -32.37 7.25
CA GLU A 199 -39.20 -31.40 7.16
C GLU A 199 -38.24 -31.68 5.99
N ARG A 200 -38.29 -32.86 5.37
CA ARG A 200 -37.34 -33.27 4.32
C ARG A 200 -37.27 -32.31 3.14
N ALA A 201 -38.41 -31.76 2.71
CA ALA A 201 -38.43 -30.80 1.60
C ALA A 201 -37.73 -29.49 1.98
N LYS A 202 -37.90 -29.04 3.22
CA LYS A 202 -37.23 -27.86 3.76
C LYS A 202 -35.72 -28.09 3.85
N THR A 203 -35.30 -29.22 4.43
CA THR A 203 -33.87 -29.59 4.52
C THR A 203 -33.23 -29.72 3.15
N GLY A 204 -33.93 -30.27 2.15
CA GLY A 204 -33.45 -30.33 0.77
C GLY A 204 -33.21 -28.95 0.16
N ALA A 205 -34.10 -27.98 0.42
CA ALA A 205 -33.92 -26.60 -0.01
C ALA A 205 -32.73 -25.93 0.71
N GLU A 206 -32.61 -26.11 2.03
CA GLU A 206 -31.49 -25.60 2.84
C GLU A 206 -30.14 -26.16 2.35
N LEU A 207 -30.08 -27.45 1.98
CA LEU A 207 -28.89 -28.07 1.39
C LEU A 207 -28.53 -27.47 0.02
N ALA A 208 -29.53 -27.22 -0.83
CA ALA A 208 -29.31 -26.61 -2.14
C ALA A 208 -28.79 -25.16 -2.00
N GLU A 209 -29.35 -24.40 -1.06
CA GLU A 209 -28.89 -23.04 -0.73
C GLU A 209 -27.45 -23.04 -0.23
N LEU A 210 -27.12 -23.89 0.76
CA LEU A 210 -25.76 -24.01 1.29
C LEU A 210 -24.76 -24.46 0.23
N ARG A 211 -25.17 -25.34 -0.70
CA ARG A 211 -24.32 -25.74 -1.84
C ARG A 211 -23.93 -24.54 -2.70
N VAL A 212 -24.90 -23.72 -3.10
CA VAL A 212 -24.63 -22.52 -3.91
C VAL A 212 -23.75 -21.55 -3.11
N ALA A 213 -24.08 -21.32 -1.84
CA ALA A 213 -23.34 -20.43 -0.95
C ALA A 213 -21.91 -20.91 -0.65
N ALA A 214 -21.64 -22.23 -0.68
CA ALA A 214 -20.29 -22.78 -0.50
C ALA A 214 -19.44 -22.65 -1.78
N LEU A 215 -20.03 -22.92 -2.94
CA LEU A 215 -19.31 -22.96 -4.22
C LEU A 215 -19.05 -21.58 -4.82
N GLY A 216 -19.88 -20.57 -4.51
CA GLY A 216 -19.69 -19.19 -4.95
C GLY A 216 -18.34 -18.61 -4.51
N PRO A 217 -18.11 -18.39 -3.20
CA PRO A 217 -16.84 -17.88 -2.69
C PRO A 217 -15.64 -18.76 -3.07
N ALA A 218 -15.83 -20.09 -3.19
CA ALA A 218 -14.76 -20.96 -3.62
C ALA A 218 -14.34 -20.72 -5.09
N THR A 219 -15.28 -20.33 -5.94
CA THR A 219 -15.04 -19.96 -7.35
C THR A 219 -14.48 -18.55 -7.46
N ASP A 220 -15.02 -17.62 -6.67
CA ASP A 220 -14.55 -16.23 -6.60
C ASP A 220 -13.09 -16.17 -6.15
N LEU A 221 -12.71 -16.97 -5.15
CA LEU A 221 -11.31 -17.15 -4.75
C LEU A 221 -10.39 -17.51 -5.94
N VAL A 222 -10.82 -18.43 -6.81
CA VAL A 222 -10.01 -18.84 -7.97
C VAL A 222 -9.90 -17.69 -8.98
N ALA A 223 -10.99 -16.95 -9.19
CA ALA A 223 -11.00 -15.78 -10.08
C ALA A 223 -10.12 -14.66 -9.54
N ASP A 224 -10.17 -14.38 -8.24
CA ASP A 224 -9.35 -13.40 -7.55
C ASP A 224 -7.87 -13.74 -7.67
N LEU A 225 -7.48 -14.99 -7.38
CA LEU A 225 -6.07 -15.37 -7.41
C LEU A 225 -5.49 -15.36 -8.82
N ARG A 226 -6.29 -15.69 -9.84
CA ARG A 226 -5.90 -15.49 -11.24
C ARG A 226 -5.75 -14.01 -11.57
N SER A 227 -6.71 -13.19 -11.15
CA SER A 227 -6.65 -11.74 -11.35
C SER A 227 -5.45 -11.11 -10.64
N ALA A 228 -5.09 -11.60 -9.44
CA ALA A 228 -3.91 -11.17 -8.73
C ALA A 228 -2.64 -11.46 -9.53
N VAL A 229 -2.51 -12.68 -10.08
CA VAL A 229 -1.36 -13.08 -10.91
C VAL A 229 -1.30 -12.26 -12.19
N ASP A 230 -2.43 -12.06 -12.88
CA ASP A 230 -2.50 -11.33 -14.14
C ASP A 230 -2.17 -9.83 -13.98
N ASN A 231 -2.45 -9.25 -12.81
CA ASN A 231 -2.21 -7.84 -12.51
C ASN A 231 -0.93 -7.58 -11.70
N SER A 232 -0.13 -8.61 -11.40
CA SER A 232 1.10 -8.42 -10.62
C SER A 232 2.34 -8.29 -11.50
N GLU A 233 3.23 -7.40 -11.10
CA GLU A 233 4.59 -7.30 -11.65
C GLU A 233 5.54 -8.34 -11.02
N SER A 234 5.09 -9.07 -9.98
CA SER A 234 5.89 -10.06 -9.26
C SER A 234 5.97 -11.38 -10.01
N THR A 235 7.18 -11.74 -10.46
CA THR A 235 7.44 -13.06 -11.07
C THR A 235 7.25 -14.22 -10.08
N ASP A 236 7.41 -13.94 -8.79
CA ASP A 236 7.31 -14.94 -7.74
C ASP A 236 5.85 -15.27 -7.41
N LEU A 237 4.91 -14.32 -7.61
CA LEU A 237 3.51 -14.52 -7.27
C LEU A 237 2.91 -15.69 -8.07
N GLY A 238 3.04 -15.64 -9.41
CA GLY A 238 2.55 -16.71 -10.27
C GLY A 238 3.19 -18.07 -9.98
N ALA A 239 4.52 -18.09 -9.81
CA ALA A 239 5.25 -19.33 -9.52
C ALA A 239 4.81 -19.99 -8.20
N ASN A 240 4.53 -19.19 -7.17
CA ASN A 240 4.17 -19.69 -5.84
C ASN A 240 2.68 -20.02 -5.69
N VAL A 241 1.78 -19.27 -6.33
CA VAL A 241 0.32 -19.39 -6.12
C VAL A 241 -0.33 -20.44 -7.02
N LEU A 242 0.10 -20.60 -8.27
CA LEU A 242 -0.64 -21.40 -9.27
C LEU A 242 -0.73 -22.89 -8.91
N THR A 243 0.35 -23.50 -8.41
CA THR A 243 0.33 -24.94 -8.06
C THR A 243 -0.59 -25.26 -6.86
N PRO A 244 -0.52 -24.52 -5.74
CA PRO A 244 -1.51 -24.63 -4.66
C PRO A 244 -2.94 -24.33 -5.11
N LEU A 245 -3.12 -23.35 -6.01
CA LEU A 245 -4.42 -22.99 -6.57
C LEU A 245 -5.03 -24.14 -7.38
N ASP A 246 -4.27 -24.79 -8.24
CA ASP A 246 -4.75 -25.95 -9.02
C ASP A 246 -5.17 -27.11 -8.11
N THR A 247 -4.44 -27.31 -7.02
CA THR A 247 -4.77 -28.34 -6.02
C THR A 247 -6.08 -28.00 -5.30
N TYR A 248 -6.24 -26.74 -4.90
CA TYR A 248 -7.48 -26.25 -4.31
C TYR A 248 -8.65 -26.37 -5.28
N GLN A 249 -8.51 -25.90 -6.52
CA GLN A 249 -9.57 -25.96 -7.52
C GLN A 249 -10.04 -27.40 -7.75
N ARG A 250 -9.12 -28.35 -7.93
CA ARG A 250 -9.48 -29.78 -8.09
C ARG A 250 -10.23 -30.34 -6.88
N SER A 251 -9.84 -29.93 -5.67
CA SER A 251 -10.50 -30.36 -4.44
C SER A 251 -11.92 -29.77 -4.29
N VAL A 252 -12.13 -28.52 -4.70
CA VAL A 252 -13.45 -27.86 -4.72
C VAL A 252 -14.35 -28.46 -5.79
N GLU A 253 -13.81 -28.78 -6.98
CA GLU A 253 -14.55 -29.47 -8.04
C GLU A 253 -15.04 -30.85 -7.55
N ALA A 254 -14.18 -31.61 -6.87
CA ALA A 254 -14.56 -32.88 -6.26
C ALA A 254 -15.64 -32.69 -5.18
N PHE A 255 -15.49 -31.68 -4.31
CA PHE A 255 -16.50 -31.33 -3.31
C PHE A 255 -17.84 -30.93 -3.95
N GLY A 256 -17.82 -30.15 -5.03
CA GLY A 256 -18.98 -29.76 -5.82
C GLY A 256 -19.69 -30.96 -6.46
N ALA A 257 -18.92 -31.96 -6.92
CA ALA A 257 -19.48 -33.20 -7.45
C ALA A 257 -20.16 -34.03 -6.35
N TYR A 258 -19.53 -34.20 -5.19
CA TYR A 258 -20.09 -34.99 -4.08
C TYR A 258 -21.18 -34.29 -3.27
N SER A 259 -21.31 -32.96 -3.37
CA SER A 259 -22.42 -32.22 -2.75
C SER A 259 -23.72 -32.32 -3.53
N ALA A 260 -23.74 -33.02 -4.67
CA ALA A 260 -24.94 -33.15 -5.48
C ALA A 260 -25.83 -34.24 -4.87
N PRO A 261 -27.17 -34.05 -4.83
CA PRO A 261 -28.06 -35.09 -4.36
C PRO A 261 -27.95 -36.33 -5.26
N ASP A 262 -27.91 -37.52 -4.66
CA ASP A 262 -27.94 -38.77 -5.43
C ASP A 262 -29.31 -38.99 -6.06
N ALA A 263 -29.35 -39.74 -7.16
CA ALA A 263 -30.58 -40.05 -7.87
C ALA A 263 -31.60 -40.72 -6.94
N GLY A 264 -32.72 -40.03 -6.69
CA GLY A 264 -33.81 -40.51 -5.84
C GLY A 264 -33.69 -40.15 -4.35
N THR A 265 -32.66 -39.41 -3.93
CA THR A 265 -32.52 -38.93 -2.56
C THR A 265 -32.41 -37.40 -2.49
N PRO A 266 -33.03 -36.74 -1.50
CA PRO A 266 -32.98 -35.29 -1.37
C PRO A 266 -31.66 -34.75 -0.82
N ALA A 267 -30.73 -35.61 -0.40
CA ALA A 267 -29.46 -35.23 0.24
C ALA A 267 -28.28 -36.01 -0.36
N PRO A 268 -27.07 -35.41 -0.38
CA PRO A 268 -25.85 -36.10 -0.82
C PRO A 268 -25.40 -37.15 0.20
N ASP A 269 -24.55 -38.09 -0.23
CA ASP A 269 -23.87 -39.04 0.67
C ASP A 269 -22.98 -38.26 1.68
N PRO A 270 -23.32 -38.25 2.98
CA PRO A 270 -22.61 -37.45 3.97
C PRO A 270 -21.18 -37.91 4.17
N ALA A 271 -20.86 -39.20 3.97
CA ALA A 271 -19.51 -39.72 4.16
C ALA A 271 -18.58 -39.24 3.05
N ARG A 272 -19.02 -39.34 1.79
CA ARG A 272 -18.26 -38.84 0.63
C ARG A 272 -18.09 -37.34 0.68
N LEU A 273 -19.16 -36.62 1.02
CA LEU A 273 -19.13 -35.16 1.13
C LEU A 273 -18.19 -34.70 2.24
N THR A 274 -18.21 -35.35 3.41
CA THR A 274 -17.28 -35.05 4.51
C THR A 274 -15.82 -35.28 4.07
N ALA A 275 -15.52 -36.41 3.44
CA ALA A 275 -14.16 -36.72 2.99
C ALA A 275 -13.64 -35.74 1.92
N ALA A 276 -14.49 -35.36 0.97
CA ALA A 276 -14.17 -34.34 -0.02
C ALA A 276 -13.97 -32.96 0.63
N GLY A 277 -14.81 -32.60 1.61
CA GLY A 277 -14.69 -31.38 2.40
C GLY A 277 -13.37 -31.29 3.15
N SER A 278 -12.95 -32.38 3.82
CA SER A 278 -11.66 -32.42 4.51
C SER A 278 -10.48 -32.26 3.55
N THR A 279 -10.58 -32.83 2.33
CA THR A 279 -9.56 -32.65 1.29
C THR A 279 -9.49 -31.20 0.81
N ALA A 280 -10.65 -30.58 0.58
CA ALA A 280 -10.74 -29.17 0.19
C ALA A 280 -10.22 -28.23 1.29
N GLN A 281 -10.52 -28.51 2.55
CA GLN A 281 -10.00 -27.77 3.70
C GLN A 281 -8.48 -27.88 3.83
N ALA A 282 -7.91 -29.06 3.59
CA ALA A 282 -6.45 -29.25 3.59
C ALA A 282 -5.78 -28.43 2.49
N ALA A 283 -6.33 -28.43 1.27
CA ALA A 283 -5.84 -27.61 0.16
C ALA A 283 -5.99 -26.11 0.45
N ALA A 284 -7.13 -25.70 1.02
CA ALA A 284 -7.39 -24.32 1.45
C ALA A 284 -6.36 -23.84 2.48
N LYS A 285 -5.99 -24.68 3.46
CA LYS A 285 -4.96 -24.35 4.47
C LYS A 285 -3.57 -24.13 3.86
N GLN A 286 -3.19 -24.97 2.89
CA GLN A 286 -1.92 -24.81 2.17
C GLN A 286 -1.93 -23.51 1.37
N LEU A 287 -2.99 -23.30 0.58
CA LEU A 287 -3.17 -22.10 -0.23
C LEU A 287 -3.20 -20.82 0.62
N ARG A 288 -3.88 -20.84 1.77
CA ARG A 288 -3.92 -19.72 2.73
C ARG A 288 -2.54 -19.25 3.14
N THR A 289 -1.66 -20.20 3.45
CA THR A 289 -0.29 -19.89 3.89
C THR A 289 0.46 -19.15 2.79
N VAL A 290 0.38 -19.66 1.55
CA VAL A 290 1.02 -19.06 0.39
C VAL A 290 0.47 -17.66 0.12
N ILE A 291 -0.85 -17.46 0.10
CA ILE A 291 -1.45 -16.15 -0.18
C ILE A 291 -1.04 -15.11 0.88
N LEU A 292 -1.07 -15.47 2.16
CA LEU A 292 -0.67 -14.56 3.25
C LEU A 292 0.81 -14.17 3.18
N ASP A 293 1.67 -15.09 2.75
CA ASP A 293 3.09 -14.83 2.59
C ASP A 293 3.38 -13.93 1.38
N GLN A 294 2.67 -14.13 0.26
CA GLN A 294 2.76 -13.27 -0.91
C GLN A 294 2.20 -11.87 -0.63
N LEU A 295 1.06 -11.77 0.05
CA LEU A 295 0.47 -10.48 0.41
C LEU A 295 1.40 -9.68 1.35
N ASP A 296 1.98 -10.31 2.37
CA ASP A 296 2.95 -9.63 3.25
C ASP A 296 4.25 -9.25 2.49
N ALA A 297 4.69 -10.06 1.52
CA ALA A 297 5.83 -9.72 0.67
C ALA A 297 5.57 -8.48 -0.21
N LEU A 298 4.39 -8.39 -0.85
CA LEU A 298 3.99 -7.22 -1.64
C LEU A 298 3.90 -5.97 -0.77
N LEU A 299 3.28 -6.06 0.41
CA LEU A 299 3.17 -4.93 1.34
C LEU A 299 4.54 -4.47 1.88
N ARG A 300 5.47 -5.40 2.13
CA ARG A 300 6.86 -5.05 2.49
C ARG A 300 7.58 -4.34 1.34
N ALA A 301 7.47 -4.86 0.12
CA ALA A 301 8.09 -4.24 -1.06
C ALA A 301 7.53 -2.83 -1.31
N ARG A 302 6.23 -2.61 -1.06
CA ARG A 302 5.59 -1.29 -1.10
C ARG A 302 6.16 -0.36 -0.04
N LEU A 303 6.25 -0.79 1.21
CA LEU A 303 6.85 0.01 2.29
C LEU A 303 8.31 0.39 1.98
N ASP A 304 9.11 -0.55 1.49
CA ASP A 304 10.51 -0.29 1.13
C ASP A 304 10.64 0.72 -0.01
N ARG A 305 9.70 0.70 -0.97
CA ARG A 305 9.63 1.67 -2.07
C ARG A 305 9.28 3.06 -1.54
N LEU A 306 8.23 3.18 -0.73
CA LEU A 306 7.82 4.45 -0.11
C LEU A 306 8.96 5.05 0.75
N ASP A 307 9.70 4.20 1.47
CA ASP A 307 10.84 4.61 2.28
C ASP A 307 12.00 5.13 1.43
N ARG A 308 12.25 4.49 0.29
CA ARG A 308 13.26 4.92 -0.68
C ARG A 308 12.87 6.25 -1.32
N ASP A 309 11.64 6.38 -1.77
CA ASP A 309 11.12 7.58 -2.41
C ASP A 309 11.17 8.78 -1.46
N ARG A 310 10.82 8.57 -0.19
CA ARG A 310 10.97 9.59 0.85
C ARG A 310 12.43 10.03 1.03
N ARG A 311 13.38 9.09 1.11
CA ARG A 311 14.82 9.42 1.25
C ARG A 311 15.34 10.18 0.03
N LEU A 312 14.92 9.79 -1.18
CA LEU A 312 15.29 10.49 -2.41
C LEU A 312 14.70 11.91 -2.46
N ALA A 313 13.43 12.08 -2.06
CA ALA A 313 12.79 13.38 -1.99
C ALA A 313 13.49 14.31 -0.99
N VAL A 314 13.80 13.82 0.21
CA VAL A 314 14.57 14.57 1.23
C VAL A 314 15.95 14.95 0.69
N GLY A 315 16.65 14.02 0.02
CA GLY A 315 17.95 14.29 -0.60
C GLY A 315 17.87 15.35 -1.70
N ALA A 316 16.86 15.29 -2.56
CA ALA A 316 16.65 16.26 -3.63
C ALA A 316 16.35 17.66 -3.09
N VAL A 317 15.50 17.78 -2.06
CA VAL A 317 15.21 19.06 -1.41
C VAL A 317 16.44 19.60 -0.68
N GLY A 318 17.19 18.76 0.01
CA GLY A 318 18.46 19.14 0.63
C GLY A 318 19.47 19.68 -0.39
N ALA A 319 19.61 19.02 -1.54
CA ALA A 319 20.47 19.46 -2.63
C ALA A 319 19.99 20.79 -3.25
N ALA A 320 18.69 20.94 -3.48
CA ALA A 320 18.10 22.18 -4.00
C ALA A 320 18.32 23.36 -3.02
N ALA A 321 18.08 23.14 -1.72
CA ALA A 321 18.33 24.13 -0.68
C ALA A 321 19.82 24.52 -0.64
N LEU A 322 20.73 23.55 -0.73
CA LEU A 322 22.17 23.81 -0.76
C LEU A 322 22.57 24.66 -1.98
N LEU A 323 22.08 24.31 -3.18
CA LEU A 323 22.34 25.08 -4.41
C LEU A 323 21.84 26.52 -4.28
N LEU A 324 20.69 26.74 -3.65
CA LEU A 324 20.15 28.07 -3.43
C LEU A 324 20.94 28.87 -2.39
N VAL A 325 21.45 28.21 -1.34
CA VAL A 325 22.38 28.84 -0.38
C VAL A 325 23.70 29.23 -1.04
N VAL A 326 24.26 28.36 -1.90
CA VAL A 326 25.47 28.65 -2.68
C VAL A 326 25.23 29.81 -3.65
N LEU A 327 24.09 29.82 -4.35
CA LEU A 327 23.70 30.90 -5.24
C LEU A 327 23.54 32.23 -4.47
N ALA A 328 22.85 32.22 -3.33
CA ALA A 328 22.71 33.41 -2.48
C ALA A 328 24.08 33.90 -1.96
N GLY A 329 24.95 32.98 -1.55
CA GLY A 329 26.31 33.27 -1.09
C GLY A 329 27.19 33.90 -2.18
N THR A 330 27.14 33.39 -3.40
CA THR A 330 27.89 33.95 -4.55
C THR A 330 27.39 35.34 -4.93
N GLN A 331 26.07 35.56 -4.94
CA GLN A 331 25.49 36.89 -5.18
C GLN A 331 25.89 37.88 -4.08
N LEU A 332 25.84 37.47 -2.80
CA LEU A 332 26.26 38.31 -1.68
C LEU A 332 27.76 38.66 -1.74
N ALA A 333 28.61 37.69 -2.11
CA ALA A 333 30.03 37.91 -2.29
C ALA A 333 30.33 38.89 -3.44
N ALA A 334 29.62 38.76 -4.57
CA ALA A 334 29.74 39.70 -5.69
C ALA A 334 29.33 41.12 -5.29
N LEU A 335 28.22 41.26 -4.55
CA LEU A 335 27.76 42.55 -4.02
C LEU A 335 28.78 43.20 -3.08
N ARG A 336 29.43 42.41 -2.21
CA ARG A 336 30.48 42.90 -1.30
C ARG A 336 31.72 43.38 -2.05
N ARG A 337 32.12 42.70 -3.14
CA ARG A 337 33.25 43.11 -3.98
C ARG A 337 32.99 44.44 -4.68
N ALA A 338 31.83 44.57 -5.32
CA ALA A 338 31.45 45.83 -5.98
C ALA A 338 31.38 47.02 -5.01
N GLY A 339 30.97 46.80 -3.76
CA GLY A 339 30.99 47.83 -2.72
C GLY A 339 32.41 48.25 -2.29
N ARG A 340 33.37 47.30 -2.27
CA ARG A 340 34.78 47.61 -1.95
C ARG A 340 35.46 48.37 -3.09
N GLU A 341 35.19 48.01 -4.33
CA GLU A 341 35.71 48.74 -5.50
C GLU A 341 35.19 50.17 -5.56
N ALA A 342 33.89 50.39 -5.29
CA ALA A 342 33.30 51.73 -5.21
C ALA A 342 33.81 52.57 -4.02
N ALA A 343 34.33 51.93 -2.96
CA ALA A 343 34.96 52.62 -1.84
C ALA A 343 36.46 52.89 -2.07
N ALA A 344 37.11 52.13 -2.97
CA ALA A 344 38.49 52.32 -3.39
C ALA A 344 38.63 53.38 -4.51
N GLU A 345 37.56 53.69 -5.24
CA GLU A 345 37.43 54.95 -6.00
C GLU A 345 37.26 56.12 -5.02
N GLU A 346 38.36 56.50 -4.37
CA GLU A 346 38.52 57.76 -3.66
C GLU A 346 38.30 58.93 -4.66
N PRO A 347 37.55 59.99 -4.32
CA PRO A 347 37.32 61.09 -5.24
C PRO A 347 38.67 61.70 -5.65
N PRO A 348 38.87 62.09 -6.92
CA PRO A 348 40.09 62.78 -7.31
C PRO A 348 40.24 63.99 -6.39
N THR A 349 41.31 64.01 -5.60
CA THR A 349 41.80 65.20 -4.91
C THR A 349 41.75 66.35 -5.91
N LEU A 350 40.94 67.36 -5.61
CA LEU A 350 40.84 68.58 -6.41
C LEU A 350 42.27 69.09 -6.65
N PRO A 351 42.64 69.45 -7.88
CA PRO A 351 43.97 69.99 -8.15
C PRO A 351 44.18 71.23 -7.29
N GLU A 352 45.22 71.18 -6.47
CA GLU A 352 45.76 72.32 -5.73
C GLU A 352 46.01 73.47 -6.72
N PRO A 353 45.60 74.72 -6.41
CA PRO A 353 45.81 75.85 -7.31
C PRO A 353 47.30 76.05 -7.56
N ALA A 354 47.70 75.92 -8.83
CA ALA A 354 49.08 76.08 -9.25
C ALA A 354 49.61 77.50 -8.90
N PRO A 355 50.85 77.62 -8.40
CA PRO A 355 51.49 78.92 -8.21
C PRO A 355 51.69 79.60 -9.57
N PRO A 356 51.57 80.93 -9.65
CA PRO A 356 51.68 81.66 -10.91
C PRO A 356 53.13 81.69 -11.38
N GLY A 357 53.37 81.18 -12.59
CA GLY A 357 54.60 81.45 -13.33
C GLY A 357 55.38 80.21 -13.73
N GLN A 358 54.88 79.45 -14.70
CA GLN A 358 55.73 78.68 -15.60
C GLN A 358 55.04 78.48 -16.95
N ALA A 359 55.57 79.16 -17.96
CA ALA A 359 55.21 79.03 -19.36
C ALA A 359 56.06 77.92 -20.03
N PRO A 360 55.60 77.37 -21.17
CA PRO A 360 55.83 75.97 -21.55
C PRO A 360 57.06 75.74 -22.44
N ALA A 361 57.66 74.54 -22.34
CA ALA A 361 58.66 74.04 -23.29
C ALA A 361 58.01 73.27 -24.44
N PRO A 362 58.52 73.37 -25.69
CA PRO A 362 57.84 72.88 -26.89
C PRO A 362 57.96 71.37 -27.10
N ARG A 363 56.90 70.84 -27.72
CA ARG A 363 56.70 69.48 -28.24
C ARG A 363 57.65 69.20 -29.40
N ASN A 364 58.31 68.04 -29.38
CA ASN A 364 58.83 67.38 -30.58
C ASN A 364 57.90 66.24 -30.97
N GLY A 365 57.32 66.37 -32.17
CA GLY A 365 56.52 65.33 -32.80
C GLY A 365 57.41 64.29 -33.47
N GLN A 366 57.01 63.02 -33.36
CA GLN A 366 57.38 61.97 -34.30
C GLN A 366 56.09 61.37 -34.85
N LEU A 367 55.99 61.42 -36.18
CA LEU A 367 54.91 60.92 -37.00
C LEU A 367 54.99 59.38 -37.17
N GLU A 368 53.84 58.82 -37.53
CA GLU A 368 53.42 57.42 -37.63
C GLU A 368 54.28 56.49 -38.53
N PRO A 369 53.89 55.20 -38.64
CA PRO A 369 53.06 54.89 -39.81
C PRO A 369 51.83 54.00 -39.56
N VAL A 370 50.84 54.32 -40.38
CA VAL A 370 49.56 53.68 -40.67
C VAL A 370 49.73 52.24 -41.16
N GLY A 371 49.01 51.30 -40.54
CA GLY A 371 48.76 49.96 -41.06
C GLY A 371 47.28 49.80 -41.45
N THR A 372 47.01 49.66 -42.74
CA THR A 372 45.70 49.42 -43.34
C THR A 372 45.48 47.93 -43.64
N GLY A 373 44.22 47.48 -43.47
CA GLY A 373 43.66 46.26 -44.06
C GLY A 373 43.54 45.07 -43.10
N ARG A 374 42.52 44.21 -43.16
CA ARG A 374 41.34 44.08 -44.04
C ARG A 374 40.55 42.85 -43.54
N GLY A 375 39.21 42.95 -43.52
CA GLY A 375 38.19 41.86 -43.56
C GLY A 375 38.32 40.70 -42.54
N GLY A 376 37.31 40.37 -41.75
CA GLY A 376 35.94 40.12 -42.18
C GLY A 376 35.75 38.60 -42.30
N GLU A 377 35.39 37.95 -41.21
CA GLU A 377 35.02 36.52 -41.18
C GLU A 377 33.74 36.36 -40.33
N PRO A 378 32.61 35.95 -40.91
CA PRO A 378 31.36 35.71 -40.20
C PRO A 378 31.21 34.23 -39.85
N ASP A 379 31.22 33.88 -38.58
CA ASP A 379 30.93 32.52 -38.14
C ASP A 379 29.41 32.30 -38.01
N ARG A 380 28.85 31.79 -39.11
CA ARG A 380 28.01 30.58 -39.16
C ARG A 380 26.79 30.50 -38.23
N TRP A 381 25.65 30.91 -38.78
CA TRP A 381 24.34 30.33 -38.49
C TRP A 381 24.31 28.82 -38.82
N ARG A 382 23.76 28.00 -37.91
CA ARG A 382 23.19 26.68 -38.19
C ARG A 382 21.74 26.66 -37.71
N PRO A 383 20.76 26.26 -38.54
CA PRO A 383 19.41 25.95 -38.11
C PRO A 383 19.36 24.52 -37.54
N PHE A 384 18.56 24.31 -36.49
CA PHE A 384 18.08 22.98 -36.12
C PHE A 384 16.64 22.83 -36.60
N ASP A 385 16.45 21.71 -37.31
CA ASP A 385 15.20 21.24 -37.90
C ASP A 385 14.08 21.09 -36.88
N ALA A 386 12.89 21.51 -37.31
CA ALA A 386 11.62 21.10 -36.74
C ALA A 386 11.19 19.77 -37.40
N ALA A 387 10.93 18.77 -36.56
CA ALA A 387 10.15 17.61 -36.93
C ALA A 387 9.13 17.35 -35.80
N ARG A 388 7.92 17.88 -35.95
CA ARG A 388 6.62 17.23 -35.78
C ARG A 388 5.49 18.20 -36.02
#